data_AF-A0A1C1CX50-F1
#
_entry.id   AF-A0A1C1CX50-F1
#
_cell.length_a   1.000
_cell.length_b   1.000
_cell.length_c   1.000
_cell.angle_alpha   90.00
_cell.angle_beta   90.00
_cell.angle_gamma   90.00
#
_symmetry.space_group_name_H-M   'P 1'
#
loop_
_entity.id
_entity.type
_entity.pdbx_description
1 polymer ?
#
loop_
_entity_poly.entity_id
_entity_poly.type
_entity_poly.pdbx_seq_one_letter_code
_entity_poly.pdbx_strand_id
1 'polypeptide(L)'
;MDGSEVALAPAESKPPTKLSHHFAASPIVTVSVGKEQVTYRTHKDILIERCPFFAKMFDSGMSEAHTNHVQLPEDSHAAFEQFLSWILL
;
A
#
# COMPACT_ATOMS: atom_id res chain seq x y z
N MET A 1 24.36 -12.43 29.24
CA MET A 1 23.76 -11.33 28.46
C MET A 1 22.42 -11.88 28.02
N ASP A 2 21.36 -11.39 28.66
CA ASP A 2 20.01 -11.95 28.61
C ASP A 2 19.38 -11.69 27.22
N GLY A 3 19.02 -12.76 26.53
CA GLY A 3 18.55 -12.75 25.13
C GLY A 3 17.04 -12.95 25.06
N SER A 4 16.28 -11.94 25.50
CA SER A 4 14.82 -11.97 25.39
C SER A 4 14.39 -11.87 23.93
N GLU A 5 14.06 -13.03 23.35
CA GLU A 5 13.35 -13.15 22.09
C GLU A 5 11.93 -12.57 22.25
N VAL A 6 11.71 -11.39 21.68
CA VAL A 6 10.37 -10.80 21.59
C VAL A 6 9.59 -11.56 20.53
N ALA A 7 8.70 -12.47 20.96
CA ALA A 7 7.75 -13.11 20.08
C ALA A 7 6.81 -12.04 19.48
N LEU A 8 6.89 -11.84 18.16
CA LEU A 8 5.96 -10.98 17.43
C LEU A 8 4.60 -11.69 17.38
N ALA A 9 3.59 -11.10 18.02
CA ALA A 9 2.23 -11.63 17.97
C ALA A 9 1.75 -11.70 16.50
N PRO A 10 0.98 -12.73 16.11
CA PRO A 10 0.46 -12.84 14.77
C PRO A 10 -0.46 -11.64 14.48
N ALA A 11 -0.22 -10.98 13.35
CA ALA A 11 -1.08 -9.89 12.90
C ALA A 11 -2.48 -10.44 12.64
N GLU A 12 -3.47 -9.97 13.40
CA GLU A 12 -4.88 -10.28 13.15
C GLU A 12 -5.29 -9.70 11.79
N SER A 13 -5.55 -10.56 10.80
CA SER A 13 -6.06 -10.14 9.51
C SER A 13 -7.55 -9.83 9.63
N LYS A 14 -7.93 -8.56 9.56
CA LYS A 14 -9.34 -8.17 9.35
C LYS A 14 -9.76 -8.67 7.95
N PRO A 15 -10.96 -9.29 7.81
CA PRO A 15 -11.39 -9.82 6.51
C PRO A 15 -11.47 -8.70 5.47
N PRO A 16 -11.14 -8.99 4.19
CA PRO A 16 -11.24 -7.99 3.15
C PRO A 16 -12.69 -7.50 3.03
N THR A 17 -12.89 -6.20 3.19
CA THR A 17 -14.15 -5.52 2.87
C THR A 17 -14.54 -5.89 1.43
N LYS A 18 -15.80 -6.14 1.09
CA LYS A 18 -16.15 -6.40 -0.32
C LYS A 18 -15.69 -5.22 -1.18
N LEU A 19 -14.87 -5.46 -2.21
CA LEU A 19 -14.50 -4.42 -3.17
C LEU A 19 -15.78 -3.76 -3.69
N SER A 20 -15.88 -2.46 -3.52
CA SER A 20 -16.93 -1.68 -4.16
C SER A 20 -16.74 -1.77 -5.69
N HIS A 21 -17.84 -1.94 -6.45
CA HIS A 21 -17.83 -2.15 -7.91
C HIS A 21 -17.22 -0.98 -8.72
N HIS A 22 -16.73 0.07 -8.07
CA HIS A 22 -16.24 1.29 -8.70
C HIS A 22 -14.75 1.25 -9.06
N PHE A 23 -13.98 0.28 -8.57
CA PHE A 23 -12.53 0.27 -8.80
C PHE A 23 -12.16 0.22 -10.29
N ALA A 24 -12.95 -0.44 -11.13
CA ALA A 24 -12.66 -0.55 -12.57
C ALA A 24 -12.56 0.82 -13.27
N ALA A 25 -13.25 1.84 -12.76
CA ALA A 25 -13.21 3.21 -13.27
C ALA A 25 -12.25 4.13 -12.48
N SER A 26 -11.63 3.64 -11.41
CA SER A 26 -10.77 4.47 -10.57
C SER A 26 -9.45 4.81 -11.26
N PRO A 27 -8.84 5.96 -10.96
CA PRO A 27 -7.48 6.26 -11.40
C PRO A 27 -6.48 5.16 -11.02
N ILE A 28 -5.44 4.99 -11.86
CA ILE A 28 -4.30 4.11 -11.56
C ILE A 28 -3.22 4.92 -10.85
N VAL A 29 -2.70 4.38 -9.75
CA VAL A 29 -1.52 4.87 -9.05
C VAL A 29 -0.31 4.07 -9.52
N THR A 30 0.79 4.76 -9.80
CA THR A 30 2.11 4.14 -10.03
C THR A 30 2.93 4.28 -8.74
N VAL A 31 3.42 3.16 -8.20
CA VAL A 31 4.25 3.14 -6.99
C VAL A 31 5.64 2.60 -7.34
N SER A 32 6.67 3.40 -7.11
CA SER A 32 8.08 3.02 -7.29
C SER A 32 8.69 2.67 -5.94
N VAL A 33 9.08 1.41 -5.73
CA VAL A 33 9.46 0.86 -4.41
C VAL A 33 10.92 0.42 -4.38
N GLY A 34 11.58 0.74 -3.27
CA GLY A 34 12.96 0.39 -2.99
C GLY A 34 13.96 1.19 -3.82
N LYS A 35 15.26 0.98 -3.53
CA LYS A 35 16.37 1.61 -4.24
C LYS A 35 16.40 1.28 -5.74
N GLU A 36 15.89 0.10 -6.09
CA GLU A 36 15.78 -0.37 -7.48
C GLU A 36 14.59 0.26 -8.22
N GLN A 37 13.70 0.98 -7.51
CA GLN A 37 12.50 1.60 -8.05
C GLN A 37 11.59 0.62 -8.80
N VAL A 38 11.38 -0.57 -8.23
CA VAL A 38 10.45 -1.57 -8.76
C VAL A 38 9.06 -0.95 -8.85
N THR A 39 8.45 -1.03 -10.03
CA THR A 39 7.22 -0.30 -10.34
C THR A 39 5.99 -1.19 -10.24
N TYR A 40 5.04 -0.76 -9.42
CA TYR A 40 3.71 -1.36 -9.26
C TYR A 40 2.63 -0.41 -9.77
N ARG A 41 1.54 -0.98 -10.31
CA ARG A 41 0.37 -0.22 -10.77
C ARG A 41 -0.89 -0.83 -10.19
N THR A 42 -1.70 -0.01 -9.52
CA THR A 42 -2.94 -0.47 -8.89
C THR A 42 -3.98 0.64 -8.84
N HIS A 43 -5.21 0.28 -8.50
CA HIS A 43 -6.35 1.19 -8.41
C HIS A 43 -6.25 2.09 -7.17
N LYS A 44 -6.35 3.40 -7.37
CA LYS A 44 -6.27 4.42 -6.31
C LYS A 44 -7.31 4.17 -5.21
N ASP A 45 -8.54 3.87 -5.62
CA ASP A 45 -9.66 3.69 -4.69
C ASP A 45 -9.43 2.51 -3.76
N ILE A 46 -8.84 1.41 -4.26
CA ILE A 46 -8.49 0.25 -3.42
C ILE A 46 -7.47 0.64 -2.36
N LEU A 47 -6.41 1.39 -2.74
CA LEU A 47 -5.40 1.83 -1.79
C LEU A 47 -6.00 2.75 -0.70
N ILE A 48 -6.81 3.73 -1.09
CA ILE A 48 -7.44 4.67 -0.16
C ILE A 48 -8.42 3.94 0.78
N GLU A 49 -9.24 3.03 0.24
CA GLU A 49 -10.23 2.28 1.02
C GLU A 49 -9.55 1.34 2.04
N ARG A 50 -8.43 0.71 1.67
CA ARG A 50 -7.80 -0.36 2.46
C ARG A 50 -6.59 0.07 3.28
N CYS A 51 -6.01 1.24 3.01
CA CYS A 51 -4.78 1.67 3.65
C CYS A 51 -4.85 3.13 4.09
N PRO A 52 -4.94 3.41 5.41
CA PRO A 52 -4.98 4.77 5.94
C PRO A 52 -3.77 5.63 5.56
N PHE A 53 -2.61 5.02 5.30
CA PHE A 53 -1.43 5.72 4.80
C PHE A 53 -1.67 6.34 3.43
N PHE A 54 -2.18 5.55 2.47
CA PHE A 54 -2.51 6.05 1.14
C PHE A 54 -3.71 7.02 1.17
N ALA A 55 -4.71 6.79 2.02
CA ALA A 55 -5.81 7.72 2.22
C ALA A 55 -5.30 9.12 2.62
N LYS A 56 -4.44 9.20 3.65
CA LYS A 56 -3.86 10.46 4.11
C LYS A 56 -2.90 11.07 3.09
N MET A 57 -2.09 10.24 2.43
CA MET A 57 -1.15 10.70 1.40
C MET A 57 -1.88 11.40 0.26
N PHE A 58 -2.95 10.81 -0.27
CA PHE A 58 -3.70 11.40 -1.39
C PHE A 58 -4.63 12.54 -0.98
N ASP A 59 -4.98 12.65 0.31
CA ASP A 59 -5.74 13.79 0.86
C ASP A 59 -4.84 14.98 1.24
N SER A 60 -3.51 14.78 1.33
CA SER A 60 -2.57 15.79 1.81
C SER A 60 -2.40 17.02 0.92
N GLY A 61 -2.88 16.97 -0.34
CA GLY A 61 -2.62 18.01 -1.35
C GLY A 61 -1.17 18.08 -1.83
N MET A 62 -0.31 17.15 -1.44
CA MET A 62 1.06 17.05 -1.93
C MET A 62 1.12 16.59 -3.40
N SER A 63 2.33 16.49 -3.95
CA SER A 63 2.55 16.17 -5.37
C SER A 63 1.87 14.87 -5.79
N GLU A 64 1.87 13.88 -4.91
CA GLU A 64 1.34 12.53 -5.08
C GLU A 64 -0.18 12.54 -5.30
N ALA A 65 -0.88 13.48 -4.64
CA ALA A 65 -2.32 13.70 -4.82
C ALA A 65 -2.67 14.09 -6.27
N HIS A 66 -1.76 14.81 -6.95
CA HIS A 66 -1.94 15.35 -8.29
C HIS A 66 -1.36 14.43 -9.39
N THR A 67 -0.22 13.78 -9.13
CA THR A 67 0.49 12.98 -10.14
C THR A 67 0.03 11.53 -10.18
N ASN A 68 -0.60 11.03 -9.11
CA ASN A 68 -0.84 9.59 -8.89
C ASN A 68 0.46 8.75 -8.98
N HIS A 69 1.60 9.36 -8.66
CA HIS A 69 2.90 8.70 -8.57
C HIS A 69 3.42 8.80 -7.14
N VAL A 70 3.82 7.66 -6.57
CA VAL A 70 4.33 7.56 -5.20
C VAL A 70 5.71 6.91 -5.24
N GLN A 71 6.66 7.49 -4.51
CA GLN A 71 8.00 6.92 -4.35
C GLN A 71 8.19 6.45 -2.92
N LEU A 72 8.59 5.18 -2.76
CA LEU A 72 8.85 4.52 -1.49
C LEU A 72 10.27 3.93 -1.49
N PRO A 73 11.32 4.78 -1.53
CA PRO A 73 12.71 4.32 -1.74
C PRO A 73 13.26 3.48 -0.58
N GLU A 74 12.72 3.67 0.62
CA GLU A 74 13.17 2.98 1.84
C GLU A 74 12.42 1.67 2.12
N ASP A 75 11.33 1.40 1.39
CA ASP A 75 10.53 0.19 1.56
C ASP A 75 11.06 -0.98 0.73
N SER A 76 10.81 -2.20 1.22
CA SER A 76 11.12 -3.42 0.49
C SER A 76 10.06 -3.69 -0.59
N HIS A 77 10.48 -3.82 -1.84
CA HIS A 77 9.57 -4.18 -2.94
C HIS A 77 8.88 -5.54 -2.69
N ALA A 78 9.59 -6.51 -2.10
CA ALA A 78 9.01 -7.80 -1.73
C ALA A 78 7.92 -7.68 -0.65
N ALA A 79 8.11 -6.79 0.33
CA ALA A 79 7.08 -6.52 1.35
C ALA A 79 5.88 -5.78 0.73
N PHE A 80 6.13 -4.85 -0.18
CA PHE A 80 5.07 -4.13 -0.88
C PHE A 80 4.24 -5.04 -1.79
N GLU A 81 4.85 -6.00 -2.46
CA GLU A 81 4.15 -7.01 -3.27
C GLU A 81 3.22 -7.89 -2.41
N GLN A 82 3.68 -8.31 -1.23
CA GLN A 82 2.82 -9.03 -0.28
C GLN A 82 1.68 -8.14 0.23
N PHE A 83 1.96 -6.87 0.53
CA PHE A 83 0.92 -5.90 0.91
C PHE A 83 -0.14 -5.74 -0.19
N LEU A 84 0.26 -5.55 -1.44
CA LEU A 84 -0.67 -5.44 -2.58
C LEU A 84 -1.50 -6.71 -2.74
N SER A 85 -0.87 -7.88 -2.63
CA SER A 85 -1.56 -9.17 -2.68
C SER A 85 -2.61 -9.30 -1.58
N TRP A 86 -2.35 -8.77 -0.38
CA TRP A 86 -3.30 -8.79 0.72
C TRP A 86 -4.49 -7.84 0.52
N ILE A 87 -4.29 -6.64 -0.03
CA ILE A 87 -5.38 -5.66 -0.20
C ILE A 87 -6.21 -5.85 -1.47
N LEU A 88 -5.67 -6.56 -2.48
CA LEU A 88 -6.35 -6.80 -3.76
C LEU A 88 -7.19 -8.09 -3.79
N LEU A 89 -7.03 -8.97 -2.80
CA LEU A 89 -7.86 -10.16 -2.57
C LEU A 89 -9.06 -9.84 -1.65
#